data_AF-A0A4U5P9B7-F1
#
_entry.id   AF-A0A4U5P9B7-F1
#
_cell.length_a   1.000
_cell.length_b   1.000
_cell.length_c   1.000
_cell.angle_alpha   90.00
_cell.angle_beta   90.00
_cell.angle_gamma   90.00
#
_symmetry.space_group_name_H-M   'P 1'
#
loop_
_entity.id
_entity.type
_entity.pdbx_description
1 polymer ?
#
loop_
_entity_poly.entity_id
_entity_poly.type
_entity_poly.pdbx_seq_one_letter_code
_entity_poly.pdbx_strand_id
1 'polypeptide(L)'
;MCSLLRLFNRPTSREFLRRANYTVHLLDSYKVVFLFQFFVLLLICSEMISPNGRVDPPPSRHWRNLHKIDAGTYEGICTSERPDARVFGGHVLAQALAAAYDSAPEEFFVHSLHCYFIRGGEENVPITYNVKVIRNGRNFAVRFVEAHQFDKVIHMSEFSFQKKVQFSSFTMSPQFPDVVGPESLETNIQGKIRMMAEGCNEKILRGMGTGRMSPQVEIRPCNIENYLYGSDGKAMKQYIWLKYRIPVEHDDYKLAHSTLAYMSDLTLVNTGQLLFPKGTEFSLGTTMDHSAWVHQFTFDINEWILYEQECVAHAKNRSLIHGRLWSRDGRLLMSTTQEALIYPKQKKSGEEKAKL
;
A
#
# COMPACT_ATOMS: atom_id res chain seq x y z
N MET A 1 -11.04 -8.06 36.73
CA MET A 1 -9.96 -7.49 35.88
C MET A 1 -8.79 -6.86 36.66
N CYS A 2 -8.75 -6.89 38.01
CA CYS A 2 -7.60 -6.36 38.79
C CYS A 2 -6.81 -7.38 39.62
N SER A 3 -7.09 -8.69 39.52
CA SER A 3 -6.47 -9.69 40.41
C SER A 3 -5.46 -10.63 39.73
N LEU A 4 -5.35 -10.59 38.40
CA LEU A 4 -4.46 -11.48 37.62
C LEU A 4 -3.13 -10.83 37.19
N LEU A 5 -2.98 -9.51 37.36
CA LEU A 5 -1.80 -8.75 36.91
C LEU A 5 -0.66 -8.63 37.93
N ARG A 6 -0.74 -9.31 39.10
CA ARG A 6 0.31 -9.25 40.13
C ARG A 6 1.32 -10.41 40.09
N LEU A 7 1.21 -11.34 39.15
CA LEU A 7 2.11 -12.51 39.07
C LEU A 7 3.33 -12.32 38.14
N PHE A 8 3.44 -11.22 37.41
CA PHE A 8 4.49 -11.04 36.39
C PHE A 8 5.65 -10.12 36.76
N ASN A 9 5.80 -9.75 38.04
CA ASN A 9 6.80 -8.75 38.42
C ASN A 9 7.76 -9.23 39.53
N ARG A 10 8.57 -10.27 39.24
CA ARG A 10 9.88 -10.52 39.89
C ARG A 10 10.84 -11.28 38.96
N PRO A 11 12.17 -11.06 39.05
CA PRO A 11 13.15 -11.58 38.09
C PRO A 11 13.75 -12.90 38.57
N THR A 12 13.40 -14.03 37.96
CA THR A 12 14.21 -15.27 37.95
C THR A 12 13.78 -16.21 36.80
N SER A 13 14.28 -15.94 35.60
CA SER A 13 13.90 -16.60 34.33
C SER A 13 14.62 -17.92 34.02
N ARG A 14 14.99 -18.75 35.01
CA ARG A 14 15.67 -20.05 34.74
C ARG A 14 15.13 -21.27 35.48
N GLU A 15 14.26 -21.12 36.47
CA GLU A 15 13.74 -22.27 37.24
C GLU A 15 12.37 -22.76 36.78
N PHE A 16 11.58 -21.90 36.12
CA PHE A 16 10.26 -22.28 35.59
C PHE A 16 10.34 -23.22 34.38
N LEU A 17 11.36 -23.05 33.54
CA LEU A 17 11.61 -23.91 32.36
C LEU A 17 12.10 -25.32 32.71
N ARG A 18 12.62 -25.56 33.93
CA ARG A 18 13.04 -26.91 34.36
C ARG A 18 11.91 -27.75 34.95
N ARG A 19 10.86 -27.12 35.51
CA ARG A 19 9.68 -27.85 36.04
C ARG A 19 8.61 -28.15 35.00
N ALA A 20 8.63 -27.49 33.84
CA ALA A 20 7.68 -27.76 32.75
C ALA A 20 7.99 -29.03 31.92
N ASN A 21 9.15 -29.68 32.14
CA ASN A 21 9.58 -30.88 31.38
C ASN A 21 9.01 -32.21 31.91
N TYR A 22 8.10 -32.19 32.88
CA TYR A 22 7.49 -33.41 33.43
C TYR A 22 5.96 -33.36 33.48
N THR A 23 5.29 -32.77 32.49
CA THR A 23 3.87 -33.06 32.24
C THR A 23 3.49 -32.70 30.79
N VAL A 24 4.08 -33.38 29.81
CA VAL A 24 3.61 -33.34 28.42
C VAL A 24 2.99 -34.69 28.09
N HIS A 25 1.81 -34.94 28.66
CA HIS A 25 0.87 -35.92 28.12
C HIS A 25 -0.54 -35.39 28.40
N LEU A 26 -1.35 -35.32 27.34
CA LEU A 26 -2.71 -34.78 27.27
C LEU A 26 -2.86 -33.25 27.40
N LEU A 27 -2.58 -32.54 26.31
CA LEU A 27 -3.33 -31.32 25.99
C LEU A 27 -4.17 -31.60 24.76
N ASP A 28 -5.49 -31.63 24.94
CA ASP A 28 -6.47 -31.78 23.86
C ASP A 28 -6.18 -30.80 22.73
N SER A 29 -6.25 -31.31 21.49
CA SER A 29 -6.11 -30.57 20.23
C SER A 29 -6.97 -29.30 20.18
N TYR A 30 -8.09 -29.25 20.92
CA TYR A 30 -8.95 -28.07 21.06
C TYR A 30 -8.29 -26.90 21.81
N LYS A 31 -7.44 -27.15 22.82
CA LYS A 31 -6.79 -26.08 23.60
C LYS A 31 -5.66 -25.40 22.83
N VAL A 32 -4.97 -26.12 21.95
CA VAL A 32 -3.93 -25.56 21.08
C VAL A 32 -4.54 -24.65 20.01
N VAL A 33 -5.67 -25.06 19.41
CA VAL A 33 -6.43 -24.22 18.47
C VAL A 33 -6.99 -22.99 19.17
N PHE A 34 -7.48 -23.12 20.40
CA PHE A 34 -8.00 -21.98 21.17
C PHE A 34 -6.89 -20.99 21.57
N LEU A 35 -5.72 -21.49 22.01
CA LEU A 35 -4.54 -20.66 22.29
C LEU A 35 -4.03 -19.95 21.04
N PHE A 36 -4.06 -20.62 19.88
CA PHE A 36 -3.67 -20.02 18.60
C PHE A 36 -4.69 -18.97 18.13
N GLN A 37 -5.99 -19.25 18.21
CA GLN A 37 -7.04 -18.27 17.95
C GLN A 37 -6.96 -17.07 18.90
N PHE A 38 -6.65 -17.30 20.17
CA PHE A 38 -6.48 -16.23 21.17
C PHE A 38 -5.22 -15.41 20.91
N PHE A 39 -4.12 -16.03 20.45
CA PHE A 39 -2.90 -15.34 20.03
C PHE A 39 -3.12 -14.52 18.76
N VAL A 40 -3.86 -15.06 17.78
CA VAL A 40 -4.25 -14.35 16.57
C VAL A 40 -5.19 -13.19 16.91
N LEU A 41 -6.14 -13.37 17.84
CA LEU A 41 -7.00 -12.30 18.34
C LEU A 41 -6.19 -11.21 19.05
N LEU A 42 -5.18 -11.59 19.84
CA LEU A 42 -4.26 -10.66 20.51
C LEU A 42 -3.38 -9.90 19.51
N LEU A 43 -2.89 -10.56 18.46
CA LEU A 43 -2.15 -9.91 17.36
C LEU A 43 -3.04 -8.91 16.61
N ILE A 44 -4.24 -9.32 16.22
CA ILE A 44 -5.25 -8.46 15.56
C ILE A 44 -5.61 -7.26 16.46
N CYS A 45 -5.83 -7.48 17.76
CA CYS A 45 -6.13 -6.41 18.72
C CYS A 45 -4.93 -5.50 18.99
N SER A 46 -3.69 -6.02 18.98
CA SER A 46 -2.48 -5.23 19.19
C SER A 46 -2.11 -4.35 17.99
N GLU A 47 -2.54 -4.70 16.78
CA GLU A 47 -2.36 -3.86 15.59
C GLU A 47 -3.44 -2.78 15.45
N MET A 48 -4.59 -2.94 16.11
CA MET A 48 -5.65 -1.93 16.18
C MET A 48 -5.44 -0.92 17.31
N ILE A 49 -4.60 -1.25 18.30
CA ILE A 49 -4.42 -0.46 19.51
C ILE A 49 -2.92 -0.16 19.66
N SER A 50 -2.52 1.07 19.32
CA SER A 50 -1.26 1.62 19.81
C SER A 50 -1.15 1.32 21.32
N PRO A 51 0.03 0.94 21.87
CA PRO A 51 0.22 0.60 23.29
C PRO A 51 -0.39 1.60 24.29
N ASN A 52 -0.71 2.82 23.83
CA ASN A 52 -1.30 3.91 24.59
C ASN A 52 -2.82 4.11 24.37
N GLY A 53 -3.56 3.17 23.77
CA GLY A 53 -5.03 3.21 23.72
C GLY A 53 -5.63 4.32 22.85
N ARG A 54 -4.85 4.99 21.99
CA ARG A 54 -5.35 5.97 21.03
C ARG A 54 -5.61 5.32 19.68
N VAL A 55 -6.86 5.33 19.25
CA VAL A 55 -7.31 5.03 17.85
C VAL A 55 -7.25 6.31 17.01
N ASP A 56 -6.27 7.16 17.30
CA ASP A 56 -6.00 8.38 16.56
C ASP A 56 -4.74 8.08 15.75
N PRO A 57 -4.76 8.02 14.41
CA PRO A 57 -3.53 7.94 13.68
C PRO A 57 -2.69 9.16 14.09
N PRO A 58 -1.42 8.98 14.48
CA PRO A 58 -0.60 10.13 14.79
C PRO A 58 -0.58 11.05 13.56
N PRO A 59 -0.58 12.40 13.74
CA PRO A 59 -0.52 13.36 12.64
C PRO A 59 0.59 13.08 11.61
N SER A 60 1.64 12.35 12.02
CA SER A 60 2.75 11.87 11.18
C SER A 60 2.35 10.91 10.05
N ARG A 61 1.10 10.45 9.99
CA ARG A 61 0.64 9.45 9.04
C ARG A 61 -0.25 9.99 7.90
N HIS A 62 -0.55 11.28 7.89
CA HIS A 62 -1.20 11.95 6.76
C HIS A 62 -0.16 12.55 5.81
N TRP A 63 -0.24 12.24 4.52
CA TRP A 63 0.60 12.86 3.48
C TRP A 63 0.37 14.37 3.29
N ARG A 64 -0.65 14.97 3.95
CA ARG A 64 -0.81 16.43 4.04
C ARG A 64 -0.03 17.07 5.19
N ASN A 65 0.60 16.28 6.06
CA ASN A 65 1.45 16.81 7.14
C ASN A 65 2.81 17.25 6.57
N LEU A 66 2.79 18.36 5.85
CA LEU A 66 3.95 19.01 5.27
C LEU A 66 4.21 20.32 6.00
N HIS A 67 5.47 20.55 6.37
CA HIS A 67 5.94 21.83 6.87
C HIS A 67 6.40 22.69 5.69
N LYS A 68 5.74 23.82 5.44
CA LYS A 68 6.14 24.76 4.40
C LYS A 68 7.37 25.55 4.87
N ILE A 69 8.49 25.38 4.19
CA ILE A 69 9.75 26.06 4.50
C ILE A 69 9.78 27.43 3.82
N ASP A 70 9.40 27.49 2.54
CA ASP A 70 9.41 28.72 1.72
C ASP A 70 8.35 28.62 0.60
N ALA A 71 8.25 29.66 -0.24
CA ALA A 71 7.44 29.68 -1.44
C ALA A 71 7.85 28.55 -2.40
N GLY A 72 7.04 27.48 -2.43
CA GLY A 72 7.27 26.32 -3.27
C GLY A 72 8.18 25.26 -2.65
N THR A 73 8.61 25.42 -1.39
CA THR A 73 9.46 24.41 -0.72
C THR A 73 8.75 23.88 0.51
N TYR A 74 8.61 22.56 0.58
CA TYR A 74 7.91 21.86 1.64
C TYR A 74 8.78 20.73 2.18
N GLU A 75 8.60 20.38 3.44
CA GLU A 75 9.25 19.24 4.07
C GLU A 75 8.20 18.28 4.62
N GLY A 76 8.35 17.00 4.28
CA GLY A 76 7.52 15.93 4.80
C GLY A 76 8.38 14.83 5.39
N ILE A 77 7.81 14.04 6.29
CA ILE A 77 8.46 12.84 6.81
C ILE A 77 7.63 11.60 6.48
N CYS A 78 8.31 10.48 6.24
CA CYS A 78 7.72 9.15 6.20
C CYS A 78 8.21 8.39 7.43
N THR A 79 7.35 8.17 8.42
CA THR A 79 7.75 7.53 9.68
C THR A 79 7.49 6.03 9.64
N SER A 80 8.46 5.26 10.15
CA SER A 80 8.37 3.81 10.20
C SER A 80 9.06 3.24 11.44
N GLU A 81 8.51 2.14 11.94
CA GLU A 81 9.06 1.39 13.08
C GLU A 81 10.30 0.57 12.70
N ARG A 82 10.70 0.56 11.42
CA ARG A 82 11.91 -0.12 10.92
C ARG A 82 12.94 0.95 10.53
N PRO A 83 13.99 1.17 11.34
CA PRO A 83 14.95 2.27 11.15
C PRO A 83 15.70 2.34 9.80
N ASP A 84 15.62 1.33 8.94
CA ASP A 84 16.36 1.26 7.65
C ASP A 84 15.46 0.91 6.46
N ALA A 85 14.14 1.05 6.60
CA ALA A 85 13.23 0.75 5.51
C ALA A 85 13.23 1.87 4.45
N ARG A 86 12.97 1.45 3.21
CA ARG A 86 12.88 2.36 2.07
C ARG A 86 11.51 3.00 2.05
N VAL A 87 11.48 4.30 1.80
CA VAL A 87 10.22 5.05 1.65
C VAL A 87 9.40 4.42 0.53
N PHE A 88 8.13 4.12 0.84
CA PHE A 88 7.19 3.63 -0.15
C PHE A 88 6.88 4.70 -1.20
N GLY A 89 6.86 4.32 -2.49
CA GLY A 89 6.67 5.24 -3.62
C GLY A 89 5.39 6.06 -3.49
N GLY A 90 4.26 5.41 -3.21
CA GLY A 90 2.97 6.07 -3.01
C GLY A 90 2.97 7.12 -1.88
N HIS A 91 3.83 6.99 -0.86
CA HIS A 91 3.98 8.02 0.17
C HIS A 91 4.63 9.29 -0.39
N VAL A 92 5.72 9.14 -1.13
CA VAL A 92 6.41 10.26 -1.80
C VAL A 92 5.48 10.94 -2.80
N LEU A 93 4.74 10.15 -3.59
CA LEU A 93 3.79 10.66 -4.57
C LEU A 93 2.65 11.44 -3.91
N ALA A 94 2.06 10.91 -2.83
CA ALA A 94 0.95 11.55 -2.14
C ALA A 94 1.36 12.86 -1.45
N GLN A 95 2.56 12.92 -0.85
CA GLN A 95 3.14 14.14 -0.31
C GLN A 95 3.49 15.14 -1.42
N ALA A 96 4.07 14.69 -2.54
CA ALA A 96 4.33 15.55 -3.68
C ALA A 96 3.04 16.18 -4.24
N LEU A 97 1.95 15.41 -4.33
CA LEU A 97 0.63 15.92 -4.71
C LEU A 97 0.07 16.91 -3.68
N ALA A 98 0.26 16.65 -2.39
CA ALA A 98 -0.16 17.58 -1.33
C ALA A 98 0.59 18.92 -1.43
N ALA A 99 1.90 18.90 -1.67
CA ALA A 99 2.71 20.10 -1.92
C ALA A 99 2.25 20.84 -3.18
N ALA A 100 1.97 20.11 -4.26
CA ALA A 100 1.45 20.67 -5.50
C ALA A 100 0.09 21.38 -5.29
N TYR A 101 -0.81 20.76 -4.52
CA TYR A 101 -2.12 21.33 -4.16
C TYR A 101 -2.02 22.62 -3.34
N ASP A 102 -1.05 22.74 -2.42
CA ASP A 102 -0.84 23.98 -1.65
C ASP A 102 -0.47 25.16 -2.56
N SER A 103 0.30 24.88 -3.61
CA SER A 103 0.69 25.89 -4.60
C SER A 103 -0.35 26.14 -5.71
N ALA A 104 -1.40 25.31 -5.82
CA ALA A 104 -2.41 25.38 -6.87
C ALA A 104 -3.47 26.45 -6.57
N PRO A 105 -4.11 27.06 -7.59
CA PRO A 105 -5.22 27.99 -7.35
C PRO A 105 -6.39 27.27 -6.66
N GLU A 106 -7.21 28.02 -5.92
CA GLU A 106 -8.45 27.49 -5.35
C GLU A 106 -9.43 27.01 -6.43
N GLU A 107 -10.29 26.05 -6.09
CA GLU A 107 -11.23 25.40 -7.02
C GLU A 107 -10.57 24.68 -8.21
N PHE A 108 -9.29 24.32 -8.09
CA PHE A 108 -8.60 23.44 -9.04
C PHE A 108 -8.38 22.05 -8.44
N PHE A 109 -8.68 21.03 -9.24
CA PHE A 109 -8.67 19.63 -8.85
C PHE A 109 -7.68 18.89 -9.75
N VAL A 110 -6.85 18.02 -9.18
CA VAL A 110 -5.92 17.20 -9.96
C VAL A 110 -6.72 16.32 -10.92
N HIS A 111 -6.30 16.27 -12.19
CA HIS A 111 -6.92 15.38 -13.18
C HIS A 111 -5.89 14.45 -13.82
N SER A 112 -4.59 14.78 -13.74
CA SER A 112 -3.53 13.84 -14.11
C SER A 112 -2.27 14.07 -13.30
N LEU A 113 -1.53 12.97 -13.12
CA LEU A 113 -0.20 12.95 -12.54
C LEU A 113 0.70 11.99 -13.31
N HIS A 114 1.97 12.33 -13.38
CA HIS A 114 3.02 11.50 -14.00
C HIS A 114 4.26 11.60 -13.14
N CYS A 115 4.91 10.48 -12.81
CA CYS A 115 6.12 10.52 -12.01
C CYS A 115 7.12 9.43 -12.38
N TYR A 116 8.37 9.68 -11.98
CA TYR A 116 9.45 8.71 -11.97
C TYR A 116 10.01 8.55 -10.56
N PHE A 117 10.22 7.31 -10.14
CA PHE A 117 10.94 6.95 -8.92
C PHE A 117 12.42 6.78 -9.26
N ILE A 118 13.24 7.74 -8.84
CA ILE A 118 14.65 7.84 -9.26
C ILE A 118 15.57 7.08 -8.30
N ARG A 119 15.32 7.20 -7.00
CA ARG A 119 16.13 6.59 -5.93
C ARG A 119 15.25 6.15 -4.77
N GLY A 120 15.66 5.09 -4.08
CA GLY A 120 14.98 4.67 -2.85
C GLY A 120 15.24 5.68 -1.72
N GLY A 121 14.20 6.33 -1.23
CA GLY A 121 14.29 7.19 -0.05
C GLY A 121 14.51 6.40 1.24
N GLU A 122 14.97 7.06 2.29
CA GLU A 122 15.15 6.51 3.64
C GLU A 122 14.03 6.99 4.55
N GLU A 123 13.35 6.05 5.22
CA GLU A 123 12.31 6.38 6.20
C GLU A 123 12.93 7.06 7.43
N ASN A 124 12.12 7.83 8.16
CA ASN A 124 12.52 8.65 9.30
C ASN A 124 13.52 9.78 8.99
N VAL A 125 13.87 9.97 7.71
CA VAL A 125 14.64 11.12 7.21
C VAL A 125 13.68 12.08 6.50
N PRO A 126 13.73 13.40 6.76
CA PRO A 126 12.89 14.37 6.06
C PRO A 126 13.10 14.33 4.54
N ILE A 127 12.02 14.58 3.80
CA ILE A 127 12.01 14.68 2.33
C ILE A 127 11.62 16.12 1.98
N THR A 128 12.47 16.79 1.21
CA THR A 128 12.20 18.15 0.72
C THR A 128 11.51 18.09 -0.63
N TYR A 129 10.34 18.69 -0.75
CA TYR A 129 9.55 18.81 -1.98
C TYR A 129 9.65 20.22 -2.54
N ASN A 130 10.33 20.34 -3.68
CA ASN A 130 10.49 21.59 -4.42
C ASN A 130 9.46 21.66 -5.55
N VAL A 131 8.49 22.55 -5.40
CA VAL A 131 7.37 22.76 -6.30
C VAL A 131 7.65 23.96 -7.21
N LYS A 132 7.71 23.69 -8.51
CA LYS A 132 7.76 24.71 -9.56
C LYS A 132 6.37 24.93 -10.15
N VAL A 133 5.91 26.19 -10.12
CA VAL A 133 4.71 26.62 -10.85
C VAL A 133 5.06 26.72 -12.33
N ILE A 134 4.59 25.76 -13.13
CA ILE A 134 4.81 25.77 -14.59
C ILE A 134 3.80 26.71 -15.27
N ARG A 135 2.53 26.63 -14.85
CA ARG A 135 1.46 27.44 -15.45
C ARG A 135 0.29 27.65 -14.49
N ASN A 136 -0.28 28.85 -14.53
CA ASN A 136 -1.62 29.18 -14.02
C ASN A 136 -2.45 29.74 -15.16
N GLY A 137 -3.17 28.86 -15.86
CA GLY A 137 -4.10 29.26 -16.91
C GLY A 137 -5.51 29.47 -16.37
N ARG A 138 -6.42 29.94 -17.23
CA ARG A 138 -7.83 30.16 -16.89
C ARG A 138 -8.55 28.88 -16.39
N ASN A 139 -8.27 27.75 -17.04
CA ASN A 139 -8.95 26.47 -16.78
C ASN A 139 -8.01 25.35 -16.32
N PHE A 140 -6.70 25.49 -16.52
CA PHE A 140 -5.72 24.47 -16.13
C PHE A 140 -4.49 25.08 -15.48
N ALA A 141 -3.96 24.40 -14.48
CA ALA A 141 -2.72 24.73 -13.79
C ALA A 141 -1.78 23.53 -13.82
N VAL A 142 -0.47 23.77 -13.92
CA VAL A 142 0.54 22.71 -14.00
C VAL A 142 1.61 22.95 -12.95
N ARG A 143 1.98 21.90 -12.23
CA ARG A 143 3.06 21.89 -11.24
C ARG A 143 4.07 20.80 -11.58
N PHE A 144 5.34 21.13 -11.40
CA PHE A 144 6.42 20.16 -11.40
C PHE A 144 6.96 20.09 -9.98
N VAL A 145 7.19 18.88 -9.45
CA VAL A 145 7.66 18.66 -8.09
C VAL A 145 8.84 17.71 -8.11
N GLU A 146 9.95 18.14 -7.53
CA GLU A 146 11.08 17.28 -7.20
C GLU A 146 11.09 16.98 -5.71
N ALA A 147 11.20 15.71 -5.34
CA ALA A 147 11.46 15.31 -3.97
C ALA A 147 12.95 14.99 -3.80
N HIS A 148 13.55 15.52 -2.74
CA HIS A 148 14.97 15.43 -2.46
C HIS A 148 15.23 14.81 -1.07
N GLN A 149 16.25 13.97 -0.99
CA GLN A 149 16.90 13.56 0.25
C GLN A 149 18.41 13.61 0.06
N PHE A 150 19.15 14.13 1.04
CA PHE A 150 20.61 14.28 0.98
C PHE A 150 21.08 14.98 -0.31
N ASP A 151 20.40 16.05 -0.70
CA ASP A 151 20.63 16.83 -1.93
C ASP A 151 20.56 16.02 -3.24
N LYS A 152 19.89 14.86 -3.21
CA LYS A 152 19.66 14.01 -4.37
C LYS A 152 18.17 13.91 -4.64
N VAL A 153 17.79 14.12 -5.89
CA VAL A 153 16.43 13.84 -6.37
C VAL A 153 16.12 12.35 -6.18
N ILE A 154 15.08 12.05 -5.42
CA ILE A 154 14.58 10.68 -5.22
C ILE A 154 13.33 10.42 -6.06
N HIS A 155 12.58 11.46 -6.41
CA HIS A 155 11.34 11.38 -7.17
C HIS A 155 11.10 12.68 -7.94
N MET A 156 10.56 12.57 -9.14
CA MET A 156 10.09 13.71 -9.93
C MET A 156 8.65 13.46 -10.36
N SER A 157 7.82 14.49 -10.31
CA SER A 157 6.42 14.39 -10.69
C SER A 157 5.89 15.65 -11.34
N GLU A 158 4.95 15.46 -12.25
CA GLU A 158 4.16 16.50 -12.87
C GLU A 158 2.69 16.30 -12.49
N PHE A 159 2.03 17.39 -12.13
CA PHE A 159 0.61 17.40 -11.79
C PHE A 159 -0.11 18.43 -12.65
N SER A 160 -1.18 17.99 -13.30
CA SER A 160 -2.10 18.88 -14.01
C SER A 160 -3.42 18.96 -13.25
N PHE A 161 -3.85 20.20 -13.03
CA PHE A 161 -5.08 20.53 -12.32
C PHE A 161 -6.04 21.23 -13.26
N GLN A 162 -7.34 20.97 -13.09
CA GLN A 162 -8.42 21.56 -13.84
C GLN A 162 -9.31 22.34 -12.89
N LYS A 163 -9.72 23.55 -13.31
CA LYS A 163 -10.75 24.31 -12.60
C LYS A 163 -12.06 23.53 -12.61
N LYS A 164 -12.74 23.46 -11.46
CA LYS A 164 -14.05 22.82 -11.34
C LYS A 164 -15.00 23.31 -12.42
N VAL A 165 -15.56 22.37 -13.17
CA VAL A 165 -16.66 22.64 -14.11
C VAL A 165 -17.98 22.18 -13.50
N GLN A 166 -19.05 22.93 -13.75
CA GLN A 166 -20.39 22.61 -13.24
C GLN A 166 -21.12 21.58 -14.11
N PHE A 167 -20.73 21.46 -15.38
CA PHE A 167 -21.41 20.64 -16.37
C PHE A 167 -20.38 19.88 -17.22
N SER A 168 -20.65 18.60 -17.48
CA SER A 168 -20.00 17.82 -18.51
C SER A 168 -20.98 17.62 -19.66
N SER A 169 -20.55 17.87 -20.90
CA SER A 169 -21.38 17.63 -22.08
C SER A 169 -21.68 16.15 -22.31
N PHE A 170 -20.78 15.27 -21.88
CA PHE A 170 -20.90 13.82 -22.02
C PHE A 170 -19.95 13.11 -21.03
N THR A 171 -20.36 11.97 -20.50
CA THR A 171 -19.54 11.13 -19.62
C THR A 171 -19.68 9.67 -20.02
N MET A 172 -18.54 8.97 -20.09
CA MET A 172 -18.49 7.54 -20.38
C MET A 172 -17.34 6.89 -19.62
N SER A 173 -17.59 5.70 -19.08
CA SER A 173 -16.58 4.82 -18.51
C SER A 173 -16.86 3.38 -18.97
N PRO A 174 -15.89 2.46 -18.85
CA PRO A 174 -16.18 1.04 -18.96
C PRO A 174 -17.21 0.61 -17.90
N GLN A 175 -17.76 -0.59 -18.06
CA GLN A 175 -18.62 -1.19 -17.04
C GLN A 175 -17.80 -1.59 -15.81
N PHE A 176 -18.38 -1.38 -14.63
CA PHE A 176 -17.82 -1.90 -13.39
C PHE A 176 -17.73 -3.44 -13.49
N PRO A 177 -16.60 -4.05 -13.09
CA PRO A 177 -16.40 -5.48 -13.26
C PRO A 177 -17.31 -6.29 -12.32
N ASP A 178 -17.81 -7.43 -12.81
CA ASP A 178 -18.57 -8.38 -11.99
C ASP A 178 -17.62 -9.14 -11.05
N VAL A 179 -17.56 -8.68 -9.79
CA VAL A 179 -16.68 -9.23 -8.76
C VAL A 179 -17.41 -9.34 -7.43
N VAL A 180 -16.95 -10.27 -6.60
CA VAL A 180 -17.47 -10.47 -5.24
C VAL A 180 -17.20 -9.24 -4.38
N GLY A 181 -18.20 -8.84 -3.58
CA GLY A 181 -18.10 -7.72 -2.65
C GLY A 181 -17.11 -7.96 -1.50
N PRO A 182 -16.54 -6.89 -0.92
CA PRO A 182 -15.43 -6.97 0.02
C PRO A 182 -15.77 -7.71 1.32
N GLU A 183 -17.04 -7.68 1.76
CA GLU A 183 -17.47 -8.23 3.05
C GLU A 183 -17.19 -9.71 3.22
N SER A 184 -17.26 -10.48 2.12
CA SER A 184 -17.06 -11.93 2.13
C SER A 184 -15.61 -12.36 1.90
N LEU A 185 -14.71 -11.40 1.60
CA LEU A 185 -13.32 -11.67 1.28
C LEU A 185 -12.44 -11.62 2.53
N GLU A 186 -11.45 -12.51 2.57
CA GLU A 186 -10.36 -12.44 3.54
C GLU A 186 -9.47 -11.23 3.25
N THR A 187 -8.92 -10.64 4.31
CA THR A 187 -7.81 -9.69 4.15
C THR A 187 -6.56 -10.44 3.72
N ASN A 188 -5.67 -9.73 3.01
CA ASN A 188 -4.33 -10.20 2.69
C ASN A 188 -3.53 -10.72 3.91
N ILE A 189 -3.74 -10.11 5.09
CA ILE A 189 -3.11 -10.51 6.34
C ILE A 189 -3.70 -11.83 6.84
N GLN A 190 -5.03 -11.95 6.90
CA GLN A 190 -5.73 -13.17 7.31
C GLN A 190 -5.36 -14.36 6.40
N GLY A 191 -5.40 -14.16 5.08
CA GLY A 191 -4.98 -15.18 4.12
C GLY A 191 -3.54 -15.62 4.34
N LYS A 192 -2.61 -14.67 4.54
CA LYS A 192 -1.21 -14.99 4.82
C LYS A 192 -1.05 -15.83 6.08
N ILE A 193 -1.71 -15.45 7.18
CA ILE A 193 -1.68 -16.19 8.45
C ILE A 193 -2.22 -17.62 8.25
N ARG A 194 -3.35 -17.77 7.56
CA ARG A 194 -3.94 -19.09 7.25
C ARG A 194 -2.95 -19.97 6.51
N MET A 195 -2.36 -19.46 5.43
CA MET A 195 -1.47 -20.25 4.57
C MET A 195 -0.14 -20.61 5.26
N MET A 196 0.36 -19.74 6.15
CA MET A 196 1.48 -20.09 7.02
C MET A 196 1.12 -21.20 8.02
N ALA A 197 -0.10 -21.16 8.59
CA ALA A 197 -0.58 -22.22 9.48
C ALA A 197 -0.77 -23.57 8.76
N GLU A 198 -1.06 -23.53 7.45
CA GLU A 198 -1.12 -24.70 6.56
C GLU A 198 0.27 -25.22 6.13
N GLY A 199 1.35 -24.63 6.64
CA GLY A 199 2.73 -25.10 6.43
C GLY A 199 3.44 -24.46 5.26
N CYS A 200 2.88 -23.43 4.64
CA CYS A 200 3.57 -22.74 3.56
C CYS A 200 4.71 -21.85 4.08
N ASN A 201 5.83 -21.86 3.34
CA ASN A 201 6.98 -21.05 3.69
C ASN A 201 6.69 -19.55 3.48
N GLU A 202 6.87 -18.74 4.52
CA GLU A 202 6.65 -17.29 4.44
C GLU A 202 7.49 -16.61 3.36
N LYS A 203 8.68 -17.13 3.04
CA LYS A 203 9.60 -16.53 2.06
C LYS A 203 9.06 -16.55 0.63
N ILE A 204 8.16 -17.48 0.32
CA ILE A 204 7.52 -17.59 -1.00
C ILE A 204 6.20 -16.81 -1.08
N LEU A 205 5.64 -16.44 0.08
CA LEU A 205 4.46 -15.59 0.16
C LEU A 205 4.83 -14.17 -0.28
N ARG A 206 4.18 -13.72 -1.34
CA ARG A 206 4.20 -12.34 -1.81
C ARG A 206 3.41 -11.45 -0.86
N GLY A 207 3.31 -10.17 -1.19
CA GLY A 207 2.54 -9.22 -0.39
C GLY A 207 3.22 -8.80 0.91
N MET A 208 4.52 -9.08 1.11
CA MET A 208 5.33 -8.52 2.20
C MET A 208 5.24 -6.98 2.29
N GLY A 209 4.90 -6.31 1.19
CA GLY A 209 4.70 -4.88 1.15
C GLY A 209 3.63 -4.38 2.09
N THR A 210 2.52 -5.09 2.32
CA THR A 210 1.34 -4.46 2.94
C THR A 210 1.45 -4.22 4.45
N GLY A 211 2.13 -5.10 5.18
CA GLY A 211 2.39 -4.89 6.62
C GLY A 211 3.39 -3.75 6.87
N ARG A 212 4.22 -3.42 5.87
CA ARG A 212 5.15 -2.28 5.91
C ARG A 212 4.55 -1.00 5.33
N MET A 213 3.72 -1.12 4.30
CA MET A 213 3.40 -0.01 3.41
C MET A 213 2.30 0.89 3.97
N SER A 214 1.28 0.39 4.69
CA SER A 214 0.46 1.24 5.56
C SER A 214 -0.56 0.44 6.38
N PRO A 215 -0.52 0.47 7.73
CA PRO A 215 -1.61 0.00 8.58
C PRO A 215 -2.86 0.90 8.50
N GLN A 216 -2.95 1.78 7.51
CA GLN A 216 -4.08 2.66 7.28
C GLN A 216 -4.91 2.18 6.10
N VAL A 217 -4.45 1.19 5.32
CA VAL A 217 -5.22 0.60 4.21
C VAL A 217 -5.49 -0.86 4.48
N GLU A 218 -6.76 -1.23 4.50
CA GLU A 218 -7.20 -2.62 4.47
C GLU A 218 -7.25 -3.13 3.03
N ILE A 219 -6.75 -4.34 2.80
CA ILE A 219 -6.57 -4.92 1.47
C ILE A 219 -7.23 -6.29 1.44
N ARG A 220 -8.22 -6.45 0.55
CA ARG A 220 -8.97 -7.70 0.35
C ARG A 220 -8.92 -8.11 -1.12
N PRO A 221 -7.98 -8.99 -1.50
CA PRO A 221 -7.93 -9.53 -2.87
C PRO A 221 -9.14 -10.41 -3.16
N CYS A 222 -9.73 -10.28 -4.35
CA CYS A 222 -10.81 -11.18 -4.78
C CYS A 222 -10.32 -12.63 -4.99
N ASN A 223 -9.01 -12.81 -5.21
CA ASN A 223 -8.36 -14.10 -5.25
C ASN A 223 -7.10 -14.06 -4.38
N ILE A 224 -7.23 -14.52 -3.13
CA ILE A 224 -6.18 -14.48 -2.12
C ILE A 224 -4.95 -15.33 -2.52
N GLU A 225 -5.18 -16.47 -3.16
CA GLU A 225 -4.15 -17.39 -3.62
C GLU A 225 -3.27 -16.75 -4.70
N ASN A 226 -3.89 -16.16 -5.73
CA ASN A 226 -3.16 -15.46 -6.78
C ASN A 226 -2.37 -14.27 -6.22
N TYR A 227 -3.00 -13.51 -5.31
CA TYR A 227 -2.36 -12.36 -4.69
C TYR A 227 -1.12 -12.74 -3.87
N LEU A 228 -1.17 -13.84 -3.12
CA LEU A 228 -0.09 -14.28 -2.24
C LEU A 228 0.95 -15.20 -2.90
N TYR A 229 0.57 -16.08 -3.83
CA TYR A 229 1.50 -17.05 -4.45
C TYR A 229 1.85 -16.75 -5.89
N GLY A 230 1.02 -15.95 -6.57
CA GLY A 230 1.02 -15.84 -8.03
C GLY A 230 0.11 -16.85 -8.69
N SER A 231 0.13 -16.85 -10.02
CA SER A 231 -0.85 -17.59 -10.83
C SER A 231 -0.23 -18.60 -11.79
N ASP A 232 1.10 -18.81 -11.76
CA ASP A 232 1.82 -19.54 -12.82
C ASP A 232 1.58 -18.95 -14.22
N GLY A 233 1.40 -17.63 -14.32
CA GLY A 233 1.03 -16.96 -15.57
C GLY A 233 -0.38 -17.26 -16.08
N LYS A 234 -1.21 -18.01 -15.33
CA LYS A 234 -2.61 -18.28 -15.70
C LYS A 234 -3.50 -17.06 -15.57
N ALA A 235 -3.11 -16.08 -14.75
CA ALA A 235 -3.80 -14.81 -14.59
C ALA A 235 -2.84 -13.66 -14.89
N MET A 236 -3.29 -12.74 -15.75
CA MET A 236 -2.62 -11.45 -15.99
C MET A 236 -3.39 -10.30 -15.32
N LYS A 237 -4.59 -10.58 -14.82
CA LYS A 237 -5.52 -9.62 -14.23
C LYS A 237 -5.88 -10.01 -12.80
N GLN A 238 -6.03 -9.03 -11.92
CA GLN A 238 -6.56 -9.23 -10.57
C GLN A 238 -7.41 -8.04 -10.11
N TYR A 239 -8.23 -8.31 -9.09
CA TYR A 239 -9.16 -7.36 -8.49
C TYR A 239 -8.93 -7.33 -6.99
N ILE A 240 -8.73 -6.14 -6.43
CA ILE A 240 -8.34 -5.97 -5.03
C ILE A 240 -9.19 -4.86 -4.44
N TRP A 241 -9.97 -5.17 -3.41
CA TRP A 241 -10.66 -4.17 -2.63
C TRP A 241 -9.72 -3.50 -1.65
N LEU A 242 -9.75 -2.17 -1.62
CA LEU A 242 -8.95 -1.34 -0.76
C LEU A 242 -9.88 -0.44 0.07
N LYS A 243 -9.59 -0.29 1.37
CA LYS A 243 -10.29 0.66 2.23
C LYS A 243 -9.31 1.45 3.08
N TYR A 244 -9.36 2.76 2.95
CA TYR A 244 -8.64 3.64 3.86
C TYR A 244 -9.36 3.67 5.22
N ARG A 245 -8.61 3.44 6.30
CA ARG A 245 -9.14 3.22 7.65
C ARG A 245 -9.18 4.49 8.51
N ILE A 246 -8.56 5.57 8.04
CA ILE A 246 -8.56 6.84 8.74
C ILE A 246 -9.68 7.69 8.14
N PRO A 247 -10.64 8.17 8.95
CA PRO A 247 -11.69 9.05 8.48
C PRO A 247 -11.12 10.30 7.79
N VAL A 248 -11.73 10.66 6.66
CA VAL A 248 -11.47 11.88 5.90
C VAL A 248 -12.78 12.66 5.78
N GLU A 249 -12.75 13.93 6.16
CA GLU A 249 -13.90 14.83 6.00
C GLU A 249 -14.31 14.92 4.53
N HIS A 250 -15.62 14.91 4.26
CA HIS A 250 -16.16 14.81 2.90
C HIS A 250 -15.77 15.98 1.98
N ASP A 251 -15.47 17.16 2.53
CA ASP A 251 -15.06 18.34 1.79
C ASP A 251 -13.53 18.45 1.60
N ASP A 252 -12.74 17.58 2.23
CA ASP A 252 -11.28 17.53 2.06
C ASP A 252 -10.86 16.73 0.82
N TYR A 253 -11.21 17.26 -0.36
CA TYR A 253 -10.85 16.67 -1.65
C TYR A 253 -9.33 16.56 -1.86
N LYS A 254 -8.53 17.44 -1.23
CA LYS A 254 -7.07 17.41 -1.33
C LYS A 254 -6.52 16.17 -0.64
N LEU A 255 -7.00 15.89 0.57
CA LEU A 255 -6.66 14.69 1.32
C LEU A 255 -7.13 13.46 0.55
N ALA A 256 -8.39 13.41 0.11
CA ALA A 256 -8.96 12.30 -0.65
C ALA A 256 -8.17 11.97 -1.93
N HIS A 257 -7.77 12.97 -2.71
CA HIS A 257 -6.96 12.77 -3.92
C HIS A 257 -5.56 12.25 -3.62
N SER A 258 -4.90 12.81 -2.61
CA SER A 258 -3.59 12.30 -2.20
C SER A 258 -3.68 10.90 -1.58
N THR A 259 -4.78 10.53 -0.90
CA THR A 259 -5.06 9.14 -0.48
C THR A 259 -5.18 8.23 -1.69
N LEU A 260 -5.93 8.65 -2.71
CA LEU A 260 -6.17 7.84 -3.89
C LEU A 260 -4.86 7.62 -4.67
N ALA A 261 -4.01 8.65 -4.77
CA ALA A 261 -2.66 8.57 -5.34
C ALA A 261 -1.71 7.69 -4.51
N TYR A 262 -1.84 7.68 -3.18
CA TYR A 262 -1.13 6.74 -2.33
C TYR A 262 -1.57 5.28 -2.62
N MET A 263 -2.88 5.06 -2.67
CA MET A 263 -3.48 3.73 -2.88
C MET A 263 -3.17 3.17 -4.28
N SER A 264 -3.01 4.04 -5.29
CA SER A 264 -2.75 3.64 -6.67
C SER A 264 -1.40 2.93 -6.87
N ASP A 265 -0.40 3.14 -6.02
CA ASP A 265 0.93 2.51 -6.12
C ASP A 265 1.08 1.23 -5.24
N LEU A 266 0.06 0.84 -4.47
CA LEU A 266 0.20 -0.22 -3.45
C LEU A 266 0.52 -1.63 -3.98
N THR A 267 -0.09 -2.03 -5.10
CA THR A 267 -0.18 -3.46 -5.47
C THR A 267 0.13 -3.76 -6.94
N LEU A 268 0.44 -2.75 -7.77
CA LEU A 268 0.70 -2.94 -9.20
C LEU A 268 1.90 -3.85 -9.48
N VAL A 269 2.99 -3.73 -8.70
CA VAL A 269 4.15 -4.63 -8.81
C VAL A 269 3.74 -6.10 -8.60
N ASN A 270 2.85 -6.37 -7.63
CA ASN A 270 2.33 -7.71 -7.39
C ASN A 270 1.55 -8.26 -8.60
N THR A 271 0.86 -7.40 -9.36
CA THR A 271 0.19 -7.79 -10.61
C THR A 271 1.18 -8.23 -11.67
N GLY A 272 2.28 -7.49 -11.87
CA GLY A 272 3.34 -7.93 -12.79
C GLY A 272 3.98 -9.27 -12.37
N GLN A 273 4.06 -9.54 -11.07
CA GLN A 273 4.59 -10.80 -10.56
C GLN A 273 3.66 -12.00 -10.87
N LEU A 274 2.38 -11.81 -11.18
CA LEU A 274 1.43 -12.91 -11.45
C LEU A 274 1.87 -13.80 -12.63
N LEU A 275 2.67 -13.24 -13.55
CA LEU A 275 3.20 -13.90 -14.74
C LEU A 275 4.23 -15.00 -14.43
N PHE A 276 4.82 -15.00 -13.24
CA PHE A 276 5.86 -15.94 -12.86
C PHE A 276 5.26 -17.17 -12.16
N PRO A 277 5.97 -18.33 -12.21
CA PRO A 277 5.60 -19.52 -11.47
C PRO A 277 5.31 -19.24 -10.00
N LYS A 278 4.38 -19.98 -9.42
CA LYS A 278 4.04 -19.93 -8.00
C LYS A 278 5.26 -20.24 -7.17
N GLY A 279 5.41 -19.46 -6.10
CA GLY A 279 6.57 -19.53 -5.22
C GLY A 279 7.89 -19.04 -5.85
N THR A 280 7.85 -18.37 -7.00
CA THR A 280 9.00 -17.59 -7.49
C THR A 280 9.36 -16.53 -6.45
N GLU A 281 10.59 -16.60 -5.94
CA GLU A 281 11.17 -15.52 -5.15
C GLU A 281 11.74 -14.44 -6.07
N PHE A 282 11.60 -13.18 -5.67
CA PHE A 282 12.12 -12.05 -6.41
C PHE A 282 13.31 -11.45 -5.67
N SER A 283 14.39 -11.12 -6.38
CA SER A 283 15.52 -10.36 -5.85
C SER A 283 15.20 -8.86 -5.81
N LEU A 284 14.36 -8.39 -6.75
CA LEU A 284 13.90 -7.01 -6.82
C LEU A 284 12.49 -6.95 -7.43
N GLY A 285 11.62 -6.16 -6.82
CA GLY A 285 10.35 -5.72 -7.36
C GLY A 285 10.18 -4.26 -7.01
N THR A 286 10.27 -3.36 -7.99
CA THR A 286 10.21 -1.91 -7.73
C THR A 286 9.55 -1.16 -8.88
N THR A 287 8.85 -0.09 -8.54
CA THR A 287 8.23 0.81 -9.51
C THR A 287 9.29 1.68 -10.19
N MET A 288 9.21 1.85 -11.51
CA MET A 288 10.05 2.81 -12.25
C MET A 288 9.34 4.15 -12.40
N ASP A 289 8.11 4.10 -12.89
CA ASP A 289 7.25 5.25 -13.16
C ASP A 289 5.81 4.97 -12.70
N HIS A 290 5.02 6.03 -12.54
CA HIS A 290 3.60 5.90 -12.30
C HIS A 290 2.87 7.08 -12.95
N SER A 291 1.86 6.77 -13.75
CA SER A 291 0.96 7.74 -14.35
C SER A 291 -0.47 7.45 -13.92
N ALA A 292 -1.22 8.49 -13.58
CA ALA A 292 -2.62 8.36 -13.24
C ALA A 292 -3.47 9.52 -13.76
N TRP A 293 -4.73 9.21 -14.04
CA TRP A 293 -5.75 10.18 -14.45
C TRP A 293 -6.93 10.06 -13.51
N VAL A 294 -7.31 11.18 -12.88
CA VAL A 294 -8.44 11.25 -11.95
C VAL A 294 -9.64 11.80 -12.69
N HIS A 295 -10.73 11.03 -12.68
CA HIS A 295 -11.92 11.29 -13.49
C HIS A 295 -13.04 11.97 -12.71
N GLN A 296 -12.97 11.97 -11.38
CA GLN A 296 -13.96 12.57 -10.50
C GLN A 296 -13.32 13.66 -9.66
N PHE A 297 -13.92 14.86 -9.62
CA PHE A 297 -13.43 15.93 -8.74
C PHE A 297 -13.62 15.63 -7.26
N THR A 298 -14.67 14.88 -6.91
CA THR A 298 -14.98 14.49 -5.54
C THR A 298 -15.52 13.06 -5.51
N PHE A 299 -15.19 12.35 -4.43
CA PHE A 299 -15.64 10.99 -4.14
C PHE A 299 -15.43 10.73 -2.65
N ASP A 300 -16.14 9.74 -2.11
CA ASP A 300 -15.94 9.32 -0.74
C ASP A 300 -14.78 8.33 -0.65
N ILE A 301 -13.66 8.79 -0.08
CA ILE A 301 -12.47 7.97 0.13
C ILE A 301 -12.59 7.02 1.33
N ASN A 302 -13.60 7.23 2.19
CA ASN A 302 -13.85 6.38 3.36
C ASN A 302 -14.56 5.06 2.98
N GLU A 303 -15.15 5.02 1.79
CA GLU A 303 -15.79 3.81 1.24
C GLU A 303 -14.78 2.86 0.60
N TRP A 304 -15.24 1.64 0.35
CA TRP A 304 -14.46 0.65 -0.38
C TRP A 304 -14.17 1.11 -1.82
N ILE A 305 -12.93 0.92 -2.25
CA ILE A 305 -12.47 1.16 -3.62
C ILE A 305 -12.00 -0.15 -4.22
N LEU A 306 -12.53 -0.52 -5.37
CA LEU A 306 -12.07 -1.68 -6.13
C LEU A 306 -10.91 -1.25 -7.02
N TYR A 307 -9.75 -1.87 -6.86
CA TYR A 307 -8.63 -1.74 -7.76
C TYR A 307 -8.57 -2.93 -8.72
N GLU A 308 -8.98 -2.69 -9.96
CA GLU A 308 -8.77 -3.57 -11.10
C GLU A 308 -7.37 -3.35 -11.66
N GLN A 309 -6.60 -4.42 -11.86
CA GLN A 309 -5.21 -4.35 -12.34
C GLN A 309 -4.94 -5.43 -13.38
N GLU A 310 -4.20 -5.09 -14.43
CA GLU A 310 -3.84 -6.00 -15.51
C GLU A 310 -2.41 -5.77 -15.96
N CYS A 311 -1.57 -6.81 -15.92
CA CYS A 311 -0.28 -6.78 -16.58
C CYS A 311 -0.49 -7.03 -18.08
N VAL A 312 -0.22 -6.02 -18.89
CA VAL A 312 -0.50 -6.05 -20.34
C VAL A 312 0.72 -6.46 -21.16
N ALA A 313 1.92 -6.30 -20.61
CA ALA A 313 3.15 -6.72 -21.27
C ALA A 313 4.26 -6.98 -20.24
N HIS A 314 5.11 -7.96 -20.55
CA HIS A 314 6.35 -8.20 -19.82
C HIS A 314 7.50 -8.48 -20.79
N ALA A 315 8.58 -7.72 -20.66
CA ALA A 315 9.80 -7.94 -21.42
C ALA A 315 11.01 -7.34 -20.70
N LYS A 316 12.18 -7.98 -20.82
CA LYS A 316 13.46 -7.46 -20.29
C LYS A 316 13.38 -7.10 -18.80
N ASN A 317 12.73 -7.96 -18.00
CA ASN A 317 12.48 -7.77 -16.57
C ASN A 317 11.64 -6.53 -16.22
N ARG A 318 10.86 -6.00 -17.18
CA ARG A 318 9.92 -4.92 -16.96
C ARG A 318 8.50 -5.40 -17.24
N SER A 319 7.57 -5.01 -16.38
CA SER A 319 6.15 -5.31 -16.53
C SER A 319 5.38 -4.01 -16.66
N LEU A 320 4.65 -3.84 -17.76
CA LEU A 320 3.69 -2.77 -17.91
C LEU A 320 2.36 -3.23 -17.31
N ILE A 321 1.85 -2.47 -16.35
CA ILE A 321 0.59 -2.75 -15.66
C ILE A 321 -0.35 -1.57 -15.86
N HIS A 322 -1.59 -1.86 -16.28
CA HIS A 322 -2.69 -0.92 -16.31
C HIS A 322 -3.59 -1.15 -15.11
N GLY A 323 -4.23 -0.08 -14.63
CA GLY A 323 -5.17 -0.19 -13.52
C GLY A 323 -6.34 0.77 -13.60
N ARG A 324 -7.40 0.43 -12.86
CA ARG A 324 -8.62 1.24 -12.70
C ARG A 324 -9.07 1.15 -11.25
N LEU A 325 -9.20 2.29 -10.59
CA LEU A 325 -9.78 2.40 -9.26
C LEU A 325 -11.23 2.85 -9.39
N TRP A 326 -12.13 2.05 -8.85
CA TRP A 326 -13.57 2.22 -8.91
C TRP A 326 -14.12 2.47 -7.51
N SER A 327 -15.06 3.40 -7.37
CA SER A 327 -15.84 3.51 -6.14
C SER A 327 -16.80 2.34 -6.02
N ARG A 328 -17.22 2.05 -4.79
CA ARG A 328 -18.19 1.01 -4.47
C ARG A 328 -19.50 1.10 -5.26
N ASP A 329 -19.94 2.31 -5.58
CA ASP A 329 -21.16 2.58 -6.37
C ASP A 329 -20.96 2.42 -7.89
N GLY A 330 -19.78 1.99 -8.35
CA GLY A 330 -19.51 1.66 -9.74
C GLY A 330 -18.90 2.78 -10.58
N ARG A 331 -18.61 3.96 -10.01
CA ARG A 331 -17.97 5.06 -10.77
C ARG A 331 -16.47 4.84 -10.90
N LEU A 332 -15.94 5.08 -12.10
CA LEU A 332 -14.50 5.09 -12.31
C LEU A 332 -13.89 6.36 -11.69
N LEU A 333 -13.04 6.19 -10.68
CA LEU A 333 -12.37 7.29 -9.98
C LEU A 333 -11.05 7.66 -10.64
N MET A 334 -10.22 6.66 -10.93
CA MET A 334 -8.87 6.87 -11.46
C MET A 334 -8.46 5.74 -12.42
N SER A 335 -7.72 6.07 -13.46
CA SER A 335 -7.01 5.11 -14.31
C SER A 335 -5.51 5.25 -14.12
N THR A 336 -4.77 4.16 -14.15
CA THR A 336 -3.33 4.13 -13.84
C THR A 336 -2.54 3.34 -14.87
N THR A 337 -1.28 3.69 -15.03
CA THR A 337 -0.29 2.95 -15.82
C THR A 337 1.06 3.03 -15.11
N GLN A 338 1.77 1.90 -15.05
CA GLN A 338 3.02 1.77 -14.33
C GLN A 338 3.90 0.71 -14.98
N GLU A 339 5.17 1.04 -15.20
CA GLU A 339 6.22 0.08 -15.49
C GLU A 339 6.96 -0.30 -14.21
N ALA A 340 7.04 -1.60 -13.94
CA ALA A 340 7.74 -2.15 -12.77
C ALA A 340 8.93 -3.01 -13.20
N LEU A 341 10.08 -2.84 -12.52
CA LEU A 341 11.20 -3.77 -12.60
C LEU A 341 10.91 -4.99 -11.73
N ILE A 342 10.97 -6.17 -12.33
CA ILE A 342 10.72 -7.45 -11.66
C ILE A 342 11.84 -8.42 -12.02
N TYR A 343 12.68 -8.72 -11.03
CA TYR A 343 13.80 -9.66 -11.16
C TYR A 343 13.53 -10.90 -10.32
N PRO A 344 13.30 -12.07 -10.94
CA PRO A 344 13.26 -13.33 -10.22
C PRO A 344 14.66 -13.67 -9.69
N LYS A 345 14.74 -14.30 -8.51
CA LYS A 345 16.00 -14.89 -8.04
C LYS A 345 16.37 -16.05 -8.98
N GLN A 346 17.57 -16.01 -9.54
CA GLN A 346 18.10 -17.16 -10.25
C GLN A 346 18.39 -18.29 -9.24
N LYS A 347 17.83 -19.48 -9.47
CA LYS A 347 18.26 -20.68 -8.73
C LYS A 347 19.71 -20.95 -9.12
N LYS A 348 20.61 -21.12 -8.13
CA LYS A 348 21.99 -21.54 -8.41
C LYS A 348 21.94 -22.91 -9.08
N SER A 349 22.66 -23.08 -10.19
CA SER A 349 22.69 -24.29 -11.03
C SER A 349 23.38 -25.51 -10.39
N GLY A 350 23.17 -25.75 -9.10
CA GLY A 350 23.79 -26.86 -8.35
C GLY A 350 22.89 -27.60 -7.37
N GLU A 351 21.67 -27.13 -7.08
CA GLU A 351 20.78 -27.76 -6.08
C GLU A 351 19.84 -28.84 -6.66
N GLU A 352 19.81 -29.04 -7.98
CA GLU A 352 18.96 -30.04 -8.64
C GLU A 352 19.55 -31.47 -8.68
N LYS A 353 20.76 -31.70 -8.14
CA LYS A 353 21.40 -33.04 -8.16
C LYS A 353 21.25 -33.87 -6.88
N ALA A 354 20.42 -33.46 -5.92
CA ALA A 354 20.20 -34.26 -4.71
C ALA A 354 18.71 -34.44 -4.42
N LYS A 355 18.07 -35.31 -5.21
CA LYS A 355 16.92 -36.15 -4.82
C LYS A 355 16.55 -37.06 -6.02
N LEU A 356 17.24 -38.19 -6.09
CA LEU A 356 16.71 -39.45 -6.61
C LEU A 356 16.56 -40.38 -5.41
#